data_AF-A0AAD1CET3-F1
#
_entry.id   AF-A0AAD1CET3-F1
#
_cell.length_a   1.000
_cell.length_b   1.000
_cell.length_c   1.000
_cell.angle_alpha   90.00
_cell.angle_beta   90.00
_cell.angle_gamma   90.00
#
_symmetry.space_group_name_H-M   'P 1'
#
loop_
_entity.id
_entity.type
_entity.pdbx_description
1 polymer ?
#
loop_
_entity_poly.entity_id
_entity_poly.type
_entity_poly.pdbx_seq_one_letter_code
_entity_poly.pdbx_strand_id
1 'polypeptide(L)'
;MAKSSLAADTTAKQTIPFQPTSIEIWDSKYRLKSKYGDAIDLTLDDTFKRVAKALSALEKPKLQQHWYQEFLWALRNGAIPAGRITSNAGAFEHKPATSTINCTVSGIIEDSMDDILAKVVTPN
;
A
#
# COMPACT_ATOMS: atom_id res chain seq x y z
N MET A 1 -53.35 -0.12 -9.03
CA MET A 1 -52.51 -0.63 -10.14
C MET A 1 -52.05 0.62 -10.90
N ALA A 2 -50.78 1.02 -11.01
CA ALA A 2 -49.55 0.26 -11.11
C ALA A 2 -48.41 0.93 -10.32
N LYS A 3 -47.58 0.12 -9.65
CA LYS A 3 -46.27 0.54 -9.14
C LYS A 3 -45.30 0.47 -10.33
N SER A 4 -44.83 1.62 -10.80
CA SER A 4 -43.71 1.68 -11.75
C SER A 4 -42.43 1.41 -10.97
N SER A 5 -41.89 0.20 -11.11
CA SER A 5 -40.59 -0.18 -10.58
C SER A 5 -39.51 0.38 -11.50
N LEU A 6 -38.84 1.46 -11.09
CA LEU A 6 -37.54 1.79 -11.64
C LEU A 6 -36.57 0.69 -11.19
N ALA A 7 -36.23 -0.21 -12.11
CA ALA A 7 -35.04 -1.03 -11.98
C ALA A 7 -33.85 -0.07 -11.94
N ALA A 8 -33.13 -0.05 -10.81
CA ALA A 8 -31.90 0.71 -10.69
C ALA A 8 -30.91 0.13 -11.70
N ASP A 9 -30.63 0.89 -12.75
CA ASP A 9 -29.59 0.63 -13.73
C ASP A 9 -28.28 0.34 -12.98
N THR A 10 -27.78 -0.88 -13.17
CA THR A 10 -26.46 -1.28 -12.70
C THR A 10 -25.45 -0.50 -13.55
N THR A 11 -25.06 0.68 -13.06
CA THR A 11 -24.10 1.55 -13.74
C THR A 11 -22.77 0.80 -13.91
N ALA A 12 -22.49 0.40 -15.14
CA ALA A 12 -21.20 -0.14 -15.53
C ALA A 12 -20.13 0.88 -15.15
N LYS A 13 -19.29 0.51 -14.19
CA LYS A 13 -18.20 1.32 -13.67
C LYS A 13 -17.29 1.71 -14.84
N GLN A 14 -17.34 2.96 -15.29
CA GLN A 14 -16.47 3.44 -16.36
C GLN A 14 -15.01 3.24 -15.94
N THR A 15 -14.32 2.34 -16.63
CA THR A 15 -12.90 2.08 -16.38
C THR A 15 -12.08 3.15 -17.09
N ILE A 16 -11.68 4.17 -16.34
CA ILE A 16 -10.72 5.16 -16.80
C ILE A 16 -9.35 4.46 -16.91
N PRO A 17 -8.71 4.42 -18.09
CA PRO A 17 -7.39 3.81 -18.23
C PRO A 17 -6.36 4.61 -17.42
N PHE A 18 -5.36 3.91 -16.89
CA PHE A 18 -4.24 4.58 -16.21
C PHE A 18 -3.45 5.45 -17.20
N GLN A 19 -2.99 6.59 -16.71
CA GLN A 19 -2.08 7.43 -17.48
C GLN A 19 -0.73 6.71 -17.65
N PRO A 20 -0.05 6.84 -18.80
CA PRO A 20 1.26 6.21 -19.02
C PRO A 20 2.26 6.50 -17.90
N THR A 21 2.33 7.76 -17.45
CA THR A 21 3.18 8.18 -16.33
C THR A 21 2.85 7.46 -15.02
N SER A 22 1.59 7.12 -14.74
CA SER A 22 1.23 6.36 -13.55
C SER A 22 1.81 4.95 -13.57
N ILE A 23 1.84 4.32 -14.74
CA ILE A 23 2.43 2.98 -14.93
C ILE A 23 3.95 3.02 -14.79
N GLU A 24 4.60 4.05 -15.35
CA GLU A 24 6.05 4.26 -15.20
C GLU A 24 6.46 4.51 -13.75
N ILE A 25 5.70 5.33 -13.02
CA ILE A 25 5.93 5.57 -11.58
C ILE A 25 5.73 4.29 -10.79
N TRP A 26 4.68 3.52 -11.09
CA TRP A 26 4.46 2.23 -10.46
C TRP A 26 5.63 1.28 -10.69
N ASP A 27 6.06 1.07 -11.93
CA ASP A 27 7.17 0.16 -12.26
C ASP A 27 8.49 0.57 -11.58
N SER A 28 8.75 1.87 -11.48
CA SER A 28 10.00 2.39 -10.93
C SER A 28 10.02 2.47 -9.40
N LYS A 29 8.89 2.74 -8.73
CA LYS A 29 8.85 3.03 -7.28
C LYS A 29 8.12 1.99 -6.43
N TYR A 30 7.09 1.35 -6.98
CA TYR A 30 6.12 0.57 -6.19
C TYR A 30 6.08 -0.92 -6.56
N ARG A 31 6.43 -1.26 -7.80
CA ARG A 31 6.52 -2.64 -8.27
C ARG A 31 7.58 -3.38 -7.49
N LEU A 32 7.22 -4.52 -6.90
CA LEU A 32 8.19 -5.36 -6.24
C LEU A 32 9.09 -6.02 -7.29
N LYS A 33 10.41 -5.80 -7.13
CA LYS A 33 11.46 -6.39 -7.95
C LYS A 33 12.45 -7.14 -7.06
N SER A 34 13.04 -8.21 -7.60
CA SER A 34 14.09 -8.99 -6.94
C SER A 34 15.35 -8.12 -6.78
N LYS A 35 16.32 -8.60 -5.99
CA LYS A 35 17.66 -7.98 -5.89
C LYS A 35 18.39 -7.89 -7.24
N TYR A 36 18.01 -8.71 -8.22
CA TYR A 36 18.57 -8.73 -9.56
C TYR A 36 17.76 -7.88 -10.56
N GLY A 37 16.67 -7.25 -10.11
CA GLY A 37 15.82 -6.38 -10.93
C GLY A 37 14.62 -7.09 -11.56
N ASP A 38 14.47 -8.40 -11.37
CA ASP A 38 13.35 -9.15 -11.94
C ASP A 38 12.02 -8.74 -11.32
N ALA A 39 11.01 -8.51 -12.14
CA ALA A 39 9.68 -8.19 -11.65
C ALA A 39 9.04 -9.38 -10.93
N ILE A 40 8.69 -9.18 -9.66
CA ILE A 40 7.93 -10.14 -8.86
C ILE A 40 6.43 -9.85 -8.99
N ASP A 41 6.05 -8.57 -8.84
CA ASP A 41 4.69 -8.14 -9.19
C ASP A 41 4.63 -7.99 -10.73
N LEU A 42 3.90 -8.85 -11.43
CA LEU A 42 3.82 -8.78 -12.89
C LEU A 42 2.89 -7.66 -13.35
N THR A 43 1.82 -7.44 -12.59
CA THR A 43 0.81 -6.42 -12.85
C THR A 43 0.58 -5.54 -11.63
N LEU A 44 -0.05 -4.38 -11.84
CA LEU A 44 -0.46 -3.49 -10.75
C LEU A 44 -1.46 -4.17 -9.79
N ASP A 45 -2.28 -5.08 -10.31
CA ASP A 45 -3.19 -5.89 -9.49
C ASP A 45 -2.42 -6.88 -8.59
N ASP A 46 -1.26 -7.36 -9.02
CA ASP A 46 -0.44 -8.25 -8.18
C ASP A 46 0.19 -7.50 -7.00
N THR A 47 0.58 -6.23 -7.21
CA THR A 47 0.93 -5.33 -6.11
C THR A 47 -0.23 -5.21 -5.12
N PHE A 48 -1.46 -5.04 -5.59
CA PHE A 48 -2.63 -4.95 -4.71
C PHE A 48 -2.90 -6.26 -3.95
N LYS A 49 -2.83 -7.41 -4.62
CA LYS A 49 -2.96 -8.72 -3.96
C LYS A 49 -1.91 -8.92 -2.90
N ARG A 50 -0.65 -8.58 -3.18
CA ARG A 50 0.46 -8.69 -2.22
C ARG A 50 0.21 -7.83 -0.99
N VAL A 51 -0.14 -6.55 -1.18
CA VAL A 51 -0.44 -5.63 -0.08
C VAL A 51 -1.65 -6.12 0.73
N ALA A 52 -2.74 -6.50 0.07
CA ALA A 52 -3.94 -7.03 0.74
C ALA A 52 -3.62 -8.29 1.57
N LYS A 53 -2.82 -9.22 1.03
CA LYS A 53 -2.39 -10.42 1.74
C LYS A 53 -1.49 -10.11 2.93
N ALA A 54 -0.57 -9.15 2.78
CA ALA A 54 0.31 -8.75 3.86
C ALA A 54 -0.46 -8.10 5.01
N LEU A 55 -1.47 -7.27 4.71
CA LEU A 55 -2.33 -6.65 5.71
C LEU A 55 -3.23 -7.68 6.39
N SER A 56 -3.88 -8.56 5.63
CA SER A 56 -4.80 -9.55 6.20
C SER A 56 -4.09 -10.64 7.01
N ALA A 57 -2.81 -10.91 6.77
CA ALA A 57 -2.04 -11.89 7.54
C ALA A 57 -1.88 -11.51 9.03
N LEU A 58 -2.03 -10.22 9.39
CA LEU A 58 -1.98 -9.75 10.77
C LEU A 58 -3.31 -9.96 11.52
N GLU A 59 -4.38 -10.25 10.80
CA GLU A 59 -5.70 -10.51 11.38
C GLU A 59 -5.79 -11.92 11.98
N LYS A 60 -6.79 -12.12 12.84
CA LYS A 60 -7.07 -13.44 13.43
C LYS A 60 -7.26 -14.48 12.31
N PRO A 61 -6.73 -15.72 12.43
CA PRO A 61 -6.74 -16.73 11.36
C PRO A 61 -8.11 -16.94 10.69
N LYS A 62 -9.19 -16.93 11.47
CA LYS A 62 -10.57 -17.10 10.97
C LYS A 62 -11.09 -15.94 10.11
N LEU A 63 -10.49 -14.76 10.24
CA LEU A 63 -10.91 -13.52 9.57
C LEU A 63 -9.99 -13.11 8.41
N GLN A 64 -8.83 -13.74 8.26
CA GLN A 64 -7.83 -13.34 7.25
C GLN A 64 -8.39 -13.37 5.83
N GLN A 65 -9.19 -14.39 5.49
CA GLN A 65 -9.79 -14.50 4.16
C GLN A 65 -10.81 -13.40 3.89
N HIS A 66 -11.65 -13.07 4.89
CA HIS A 66 -12.60 -11.98 4.80
C HIS A 66 -11.88 -10.64 4.59
N TRP A 67 -10.91 -10.32 5.44
CA TRP A 67 -10.16 -9.07 5.33
C TRP A 67 -9.30 -8.97 4.08
N TYR A 68 -8.75 -10.08 3.59
CA TYR A 68 -8.06 -10.11 2.30
C TYR A 68 -8.97 -9.61 1.16
N GLN A 69 -10.21 -10.09 1.12
CA GLN A 69 -11.18 -9.69 0.10
C GLN A 69 -11.55 -8.20 0.23
N GLU A 70 -11.80 -7.73 1.46
CA GLU A 70 -12.13 -6.33 1.73
C GLU A 70 -10.97 -5.39 1.38
N PHE A 71 -9.74 -5.71 1.78
CA PHE A 71 -8.57 -4.91 1.43
C PHE A 71 -8.31 -4.88 -0.07
N LEU A 72 -8.41 -6.03 -0.74
CA LEU A 72 -8.21 -6.10 -2.19
C LEU A 72 -9.29 -5.30 -2.94
N TRP A 73 -10.54 -5.39 -2.49
CA TRP A 73 -11.62 -4.55 -3.01
C TRP A 73 -11.28 -3.07 -2.80
N ALA A 74 -10.92 -2.65 -1.60
CA ALA A 74 -10.61 -1.25 -1.30
C ALA A 74 -9.47 -0.70 -2.17
N LEU A 75 -8.37 -1.44 -2.33
CA LEU A 75 -7.23 -1.07 -3.17
C LEU A 75 -7.64 -0.89 -4.64
N ARG A 76 -8.42 -1.82 -5.19
CA ARG A 76 -8.96 -1.74 -6.56
C ARG A 76 -9.98 -0.60 -6.75
N ASN A 77 -10.52 -0.08 -5.66
CA ASN A 77 -11.47 1.03 -5.63
C ASN A 77 -10.82 2.37 -5.27
N GLY A 78 -9.49 2.45 -5.19
CA GLY A 78 -8.76 3.72 -5.04
C GLY A 78 -8.33 4.06 -3.62
N ALA A 79 -8.53 3.17 -2.64
CA ALA A 79 -7.94 3.32 -1.31
C ALA A 79 -6.44 2.99 -1.35
N ILE A 80 -5.62 3.94 -1.83
CA ILE A 80 -4.18 3.72 -2.05
C ILE A 80 -3.39 4.09 -0.78
N PRO A 81 -2.63 3.15 -0.19
CA PRO A 81 -1.84 3.42 1.00
C PRO A 81 -0.57 4.22 0.66
N ALA A 82 0.08 4.76 1.69
CA ALA A 82 1.30 5.54 1.54
C ALA A 82 2.45 4.74 0.91
N GLY A 83 3.36 5.44 0.25
CA GLY A 83 4.34 4.84 -0.66
C GLY A 83 5.19 3.71 -0.07
N ARG A 84 5.63 3.83 1.20
CA ARG A 84 6.41 2.76 1.86
C ARG A 84 5.59 1.51 2.15
N ILE A 85 4.27 1.64 2.35
CA ILE A 85 3.39 0.47 2.53
C ILE A 85 3.27 -0.26 1.19
N THR A 86 2.95 0.45 0.10
CA THR A 86 2.80 -0.13 -1.24
C THR A 86 4.09 -0.85 -1.71
N SER A 87 5.25 -0.24 -1.47
CA SER A 87 6.54 -0.79 -1.93
C SER A 87 7.10 -1.95 -1.08
N ASN A 88 6.75 -2.01 0.22
CA ASN A 88 7.43 -2.90 1.18
C ASN A 88 6.51 -3.93 1.85
N ALA A 89 5.19 -3.75 1.91
CA ALA A 89 4.30 -4.71 2.57
C ALA A 89 4.35 -6.08 1.86
N GLY A 90 4.70 -7.14 2.59
CA GLY A 90 4.86 -8.48 2.00
C GLY A 90 6.09 -8.64 1.10
N ALA A 91 7.08 -7.76 1.20
CA ALA A 91 8.32 -7.80 0.40
C ALA A 91 9.54 -8.31 1.20
N PHE A 92 9.37 -8.76 2.45
CA PHE A 92 10.48 -9.06 3.38
C PHE A 92 11.52 -10.04 2.83
N GLU A 93 11.09 -11.05 2.07
CA GLU A 93 11.99 -12.05 1.45
C GLU A 93 12.93 -11.43 0.40
N HIS A 94 12.52 -10.33 -0.24
CA HIS A 94 13.27 -9.66 -1.30
C HIS A 94 13.92 -8.36 -0.84
N LYS A 95 13.39 -7.74 0.23
CA LYS A 95 13.84 -6.47 0.80
C LYS A 95 13.86 -6.55 2.36
N PRO A 96 14.85 -7.22 2.96
CA PRO A 96 14.86 -7.55 4.38
C PRO A 96 15.02 -6.35 5.34
N ALA A 97 15.57 -5.22 4.87
CA ALA A 97 15.80 -4.01 5.67
C ALA A 97 14.82 -2.89 5.30
N THR A 98 13.52 -3.17 5.28
CA THR A 98 12.48 -2.19 4.90
C THR A 98 11.44 -1.98 5.98
N SER A 99 10.90 -0.75 6.02
CA SER A 99 9.86 -0.35 6.96
C SER A 99 8.63 0.14 6.19
N THR A 100 7.46 -0.11 6.75
CA THR A 100 6.16 0.40 6.28
C THR A 100 5.76 1.72 6.95
N ILE A 101 6.55 2.21 7.91
CA ILE A 101 6.34 3.51 8.58
C ILE A 101 6.63 4.62 7.59
N ASN A 102 5.67 5.54 7.39
CA ASN A 102 5.83 6.70 6.50
C ASN A 102 6.07 8.00 7.26
N CYS A 103 5.44 8.17 8.42
CA CYS A 103 5.49 9.40 9.19
C CYS A 103 6.11 9.13 10.56
N THR A 104 7.08 9.95 10.95
CA THR A 104 7.69 9.95 12.27
C THR A 104 7.74 11.38 12.77
N VAL A 105 7.62 11.56 14.08
CA VAL A 105 7.82 12.85 14.74
C VAL A 105 9.04 12.69 15.64
N SER A 106 9.94 13.65 15.61
CA SER A 106 11.06 13.67 16.56
C SER A 106 10.52 13.86 17.98
N GLY A 107 11.27 13.39 18.98
CA GLY A 107 11.01 13.79 20.37
C GLY A 107 11.12 15.31 20.53
N ILE A 108 10.68 15.82 21.69
CA ILE A 108 10.87 17.23 22.04
C ILE A 108 12.37 17.54 21.97
N ILE A 109 12.69 18.66 21.33
CA ILE A 109 14.03 19.23 21.24
C ILE A 109 13.95 20.55 22.01
N GLU A 110 14.67 20.62 23.12
CA GLU A 110 14.82 21.84 23.91
C GLU A 110 15.67 22.86 23.14
N ASP A 111 15.50 24.14 23.44
CA ASP A 111 16.19 25.25 22.76
C ASP A 111 17.67 25.34 23.18
N SER A 112 18.45 24.34 22.80
CA SER A 112 19.89 24.25 23.06
C SER A 112 20.62 23.52 21.93
N MET A 113 21.84 23.95 21.62
CA MET A 113 22.68 23.28 20.62
C MET A 113 23.00 21.84 21.03
N ASP A 114 23.16 21.58 22.32
CA ASP A 114 23.47 20.25 22.85
C ASP A 114 22.32 19.27 22.59
N ASP A 115 21.08 19.67 22.87
CA ASP A 115 19.92 18.78 22.66
C ASP A 115 19.62 18.58 21.17
N ILE A 116 19.82 19.61 20.33
CA ILE A 116 19.74 19.47 18.86
C ILE A 116 20.73 18.41 18.36
N LEU A 117 22.00 18.48 18.78
CA LEU A 117 23.04 17.58 18.29
C LEU A 117 22.92 16.18 18.87
N ALA A 118 22.58 16.05 20.16
CA ALA A 118 22.36 14.74 20.77
C ALA A 118 21.28 13.96 20.02
N LYS A 119 20.14 14.58 19.69
CA LYS A 119 19.04 13.92 18.97
C LYS A 119 19.35 13.56 17.51
N VAL A 120 20.38 14.15 16.91
CA VAL A 120 20.82 13.85 15.53
C VAL A 120 21.94 12.80 15.49
N VAL A 121 22.84 12.81 16.47
CA VAL A 121 24.13 12.09 16.39
C VAL A 121 24.13 10.76 17.15
N THR A 122 23.32 10.59 18.21
CA THR A 122 23.31 9.31 18.94
C THR A 122 22.37 8.28 18.30
N PRO A 123 22.87 7.11 17.90
CA PRO A 123 22.01 5.99 17.55
C PRO A 123 21.34 5.47 18.83
N ASN A 124 20.01 5.40 18.83
CA ASN A 124 19.27 4.53 19.74
C ASN A 124 19.52 3.06 19.39
#